data_AF-A0A7Y8I361-F1
#
_entry.id   AF-A0A7Y8I361-F1
#
_cell.length_a   1.000
_cell.length_b   1.000
_cell.length_c   1.000
_cell.angle_alpha   90.00
_cell.angle_beta   90.00
_cell.angle_gamma   90.00
#
_symmetry.space_group_name_H-M   'P 1'
#
loop_
_entity.id
_entity.type
_entity.pdbx_description
1 polymer ?
#
loop_
_entity_poly.entity_id
_entity_poly.type
_entity_poly.pdbx_seq_one_letter_code
_entity_poly.pdbx_strand_id
1 'polypeptide(L)'
;MLSETLHKMGVVGAGGAGFPASVKAKSRVEWMLANGAECEPLLHKDYELMKRYPADVVAGLAKMAEATGASKIRFGIKSKNKAAVDALAPHVQKAGMEFTFLGDFYPSGDEYEIVYAATGRLIPAGGIPLDVGCVVNNVETLYNVERAAHGEPVTKKFVSISGAVKKPCSFWAPLGTSFKELLAAAGGVTSDEFGVFESGLMMGTLTFDLKKVVTKTTCGLIVLPRDHTLVERKSRPVEAMAKIGRSACDQCSYCTEFCPRYLLGYDVQPHKVMRTLGFTLAGEKNWSQWGQLCCACGLCTLYACPEDLFPKEACDSAKSSFREAGMKYTQPHPVQVHPMKEYRRVPQEQLRKRLQVDQYDAPTPFTPKGPEPKSVRLLTKQHAGKPATPVVEEGALVEPGQAIARMKEGELGADVHASIGGRVTRVGPDEIWIEA
;
A
#
# COMPACT_ATOMS: atom_id res chain seq x y z
N MET A 1 -22.61 -9.34 13.16
CA MET A 1 -21.92 -8.06 13.44
C MET A 1 -21.12 -7.60 12.22
N LEU A 2 -20.86 -6.29 12.01
CA LEU A 2 -20.12 -5.80 10.83
C LEU A 2 -18.79 -6.53 10.64
N SER A 3 -18.03 -6.75 11.72
CA SER A 3 -16.73 -7.42 11.66
C SER A 3 -16.79 -8.85 11.09
N GLU A 4 -17.84 -9.61 11.40
CA GLU A 4 -18.06 -10.96 10.85
C GLU A 4 -18.40 -10.89 9.35
N THR A 5 -19.23 -9.92 8.96
CA THR A 5 -19.55 -9.66 7.56
C THR A 5 -18.29 -9.32 6.78
N LEU A 6 -17.45 -8.39 7.28
CA LEU A 6 -16.20 -8.02 6.63
C LEU A 6 -15.22 -9.20 6.49
N HIS A 7 -15.17 -10.07 7.49
CA HIS A 7 -14.36 -11.28 7.45
C HIS A 7 -14.84 -12.23 6.34
N LYS A 8 -16.14 -12.58 6.35
CA LYS A 8 -16.77 -13.48 5.38
C LYS A 8 -16.78 -12.93 3.97
N MET A 9 -16.93 -11.61 3.80
CA MET A 9 -16.91 -10.95 2.49
C MET A 9 -15.49 -10.67 1.97
N GLY A 10 -14.46 -11.04 2.74
CA GLY A 10 -13.08 -10.95 2.28
C GLY A 10 -12.48 -9.55 2.30
N VAL A 11 -12.97 -8.64 3.15
CA VAL A 11 -12.53 -7.24 3.18
C VAL A 11 -11.21 -7.08 3.95
N VAL A 12 -10.21 -6.56 3.26
CA VAL A 12 -8.84 -6.34 3.77
C VAL A 12 -8.36 -4.95 3.41
N GLY A 13 -7.30 -4.49 4.08
CA GLY A 13 -6.64 -3.22 3.80
C GLY A 13 -6.16 -3.14 2.36
N ALA A 14 -6.89 -2.39 1.53
CA ALA A 14 -6.69 -2.26 0.09
C ALA A 14 -5.50 -1.37 -0.32
N GLY A 15 -4.86 -0.69 0.64
CA GLY A 15 -3.69 0.17 0.44
C GLY A 15 -2.33 -0.55 0.39
N GLY A 16 -2.31 -1.89 0.32
CA GLY A 16 -1.09 -2.68 0.08
C GLY A 16 -0.74 -3.68 1.20
N ALA A 17 -1.01 -3.35 2.47
CA ALA A 17 -0.62 -4.21 3.60
C ALA A 17 -1.53 -5.44 3.81
N GLY A 18 -2.77 -5.41 3.30
CA GLY A 18 -3.70 -6.54 3.42
C GLY A 18 -4.14 -6.86 4.85
N PHE A 19 -4.04 -5.90 5.79
CA PHE A 19 -4.50 -6.12 7.16
C PHE A 19 -6.03 -6.29 7.21
N PRO A 20 -6.59 -7.31 7.90
CA PRO A 20 -8.04 -7.56 7.89
C PRO A 20 -8.85 -6.38 8.43
N ALA A 21 -9.85 -5.94 7.66
CA ALA A 21 -10.74 -4.86 8.08
C ALA A 21 -11.64 -5.28 9.25
N SER A 22 -11.95 -6.57 9.35
CA SER A 22 -12.70 -7.19 10.45
C SER A 22 -12.05 -6.93 11.82
N VAL A 23 -10.71 -6.95 11.91
CA VAL A 23 -9.97 -6.68 13.15
C VAL A 23 -10.09 -5.19 13.52
N LYS A 24 -9.94 -4.30 12.53
CA LYS A 24 -10.13 -2.85 12.74
C LYS A 24 -11.57 -2.54 13.18
N ALA A 25 -12.57 -3.23 12.61
CA ALA A 25 -13.99 -3.04 12.95
C ALA A 25 -14.38 -3.52 14.36
N LYS A 26 -13.61 -4.44 14.97
CA LYS A 26 -13.83 -4.88 16.37
C LYS A 26 -13.23 -3.93 17.40
N SER A 27 -12.40 -2.98 16.97
CA SER A 27 -11.70 -2.08 17.87
C SER A 27 -12.65 -1.04 18.48
N ARG A 28 -12.29 -0.46 19.63
CA ARG A 28 -12.97 0.71 20.19
C ARG A 28 -12.03 1.90 20.12
N VAL A 29 -12.43 2.95 19.43
CA VAL A 29 -11.59 4.13 19.19
C VAL A 29 -12.38 5.41 19.29
N GLU A 30 -11.68 6.52 19.55
CA GLU A 30 -12.27 7.86 19.51
C GLU A 30 -12.31 8.40 18.08
N TRP A 31 -11.27 8.13 17.30
CA TRP A 31 -11.07 8.67 15.96
C TRP A 31 -11.17 7.60 14.87
N MET A 32 -12.03 7.86 13.88
CA MET A 32 -12.11 7.10 12.64
C MET A 32 -11.60 7.97 11.48
N LEU A 33 -10.54 7.52 10.81
CA LEU A 33 -9.83 8.29 9.79
C LEU A 33 -9.87 7.56 8.44
N ALA A 34 -10.31 8.25 7.38
CA ALA A 34 -10.10 7.80 6.02
C ALA A 34 -8.76 8.31 5.48
N ASN A 35 -8.00 7.44 4.83
CA ASN A 35 -6.78 7.76 4.11
C ASN A 35 -7.05 7.79 2.60
N GLY A 36 -7.36 8.98 2.09
CA GLY A 36 -7.41 9.30 0.65
C GLY A 36 -6.16 10.03 0.16
N ALA A 37 -5.05 9.96 0.90
CA ALA A 37 -3.82 10.69 0.63
C ALA A 37 -2.82 9.86 -0.21
N GLU A 38 -3.28 9.37 -1.37
CA GLU A 38 -2.45 8.64 -2.32
C GLU A 38 -1.24 9.48 -2.74
N CYS A 39 -0.04 8.95 -2.50
CA CYS A 39 1.20 9.70 -2.67
C CYS A 39 2.29 8.98 -3.46
N GLU A 40 2.11 7.71 -3.80
CA GLU A 40 3.01 7.00 -4.72
C GLU A 40 3.02 7.72 -6.08
N PRO A 41 4.20 8.07 -6.62
CA PRO A 41 4.30 8.66 -7.96
C PRO A 41 3.65 7.76 -9.02
N LEU A 42 2.92 8.39 -9.95
CA LEU A 42 2.22 7.75 -11.08
C LEU A 42 1.09 6.77 -10.72
N LEU A 43 0.66 6.70 -9.46
CA LEU A 43 -0.59 6.02 -9.07
C LEU A 43 -1.70 7.04 -8.83
N HIS A 44 -2.88 6.77 -9.40
CA HIS A 44 -4.08 7.63 -9.24
C HIS A 44 -5.35 6.84 -8.92
N LYS A 45 -5.21 5.61 -8.37
CA LYS A 45 -6.35 4.70 -8.19
C LYS A 45 -7.32 5.23 -7.14
N ASP A 46 -6.80 5.77 -6.03
CA ASP A 46 -7.64 6.26 -4.95
C ASP A 46 -8.25 7.60 -5.33
N TYR A 47 -7.51 8.44 -6.06
CA TYR A 47 -8.05 9.67 -6.63
C TYR A 47 -9.24 9.43 -7.55
N GLU A 48 -9.13 8.49 -8.50
CA GLU A 48 -10.24 8.15 -9.39
C GLU A 48 -11.39 7.46 -8.65
N LEU A 49 -11.11 6.59 -7.68
CA LEU A 49 -12.12 5.93 -6.86
C LEU A 49 -12.98 6.96 -6.10
N MET A 50 -12.34 7.93 -5.43
CA MET A 50 -13.04 8.98 -4.67
C MET A 50 -13.92 9.86 -5.55
N LYS A 51 -13.52 10.12 -6.81
CA LYS A 51 -14.35 10.88 -7.77
C LYS A 51 -15.58 10.11 -8.23
N ARG A 52 -15.46 8.79 -8.40
CA ARG A 52 -16.50 7.96 -9.01
C ARG A 52 -17.46 7.35 -8.00
N TYR A 53 -16.98 7.04 -6.81
CA TYR A 53 -17.74 6.38 -5.75
C TYR A 53 -17.69 7.14 -4.42
N PRO A 54 -17.90 8.47 -4.39
CA PRO A 54 -17.80 9.25 -3.15
C PRO A 54 -18.83 8.81 -2.11
N ALA A 55 -20.05 8.48 -2.54
CA ALA A 55 -21.12 8.02 -1.66
C ALA A 55 -20.76 6.71 -0.94
N ASP A 56 -20.28 5.70 -1.67
CA ASP A 56 -19.92 4.40 -1.11
C ASP A 56 -18.74 4.51 -0.14
N VAL A 57 -17.72 5.31 -0.49
CA VAL A 57 -16.55 5.51 0.38
C VAL A 57 -16.96 6.15 1.71
N VAL A 58 -17.79 7.19 1.67
CA VAL A 58 -18.26 7.88 2.89
C VAL A 58 -19.23 7.01 3.70
N ALA A 59 -20.09 6.23 3.05
CA ALA A 59 -20.97 5.29 3.72
C ALA A 59 -20.18 4.20 4.45
N GLY A 60 -19.16 3.63 3.80
CA GLY A 60 -18.24 2.68 4.44
C GLY A 60 -17.48 3.27 5.63
N LEU A 61 -17.09 4.56 5.55
CA LEU A 61 -16.49 5.29 6.67
C LEU A 61 -17.45 5.40 7.85
N ALA A 62 -18.71 5.74 7.60
CA ALA A 62 -19.75 5.84 8.63
C ALA A 62 -19.99 4.50 9.32
N LYS A 63 -20.08 3.40 8.56
CA LYS A 63 -20.26 2.04 9.11
C LYS A 63 -19.09 1.61 9.98
N MET A 64 -17.85 1.91 9.56
CA MET A 64 -16.67 1.65 10.39
C MET A 64 -16.68 2.49 11.68
N ALA A 65 -17.07 3.76 11.60
CA ALA A 65 -17.18 4.62 12.77
C ALA A 65 -18.23 4.09 13.76
N GLU A 66 -19.42 3.70 13.28
CA GLU A 66 -20.47 3.10 14.09
C GLU A 66 -20.00 1.81 14.77
N ALA A 67 -19.40 0.89 14.01
CA ALA A 67 -18.92 -0.39 14.54
C ALA A 67 -17.87 -0.22 15.63
N THR A 68 -17.00 0.79 15.48
CA THR A 68 -15.93 1.08 16.44
C THR A 68 -16.35 2.00 17.59
N GLY A 69 -17.53 2.64 17.50
CA GLY A 69 -17.99 3.63 18.48
C GLY A 69 -17.23 4.96 18.41
N ALA A 70 -16.62 5.29 17.26
CA ALA A 70 -15.85 6.52 17.09
C ALA A 70 -16.75 7.75 17.14
N SER A 71 -16.37 8.74 17.94
CA SER A 71 -17.09 10.01 18.08
C SER A 71 -16.55 11.11 17.18
N LYS A 72 -15.33 10.95 16.65
CA LYS A 72 -14.69 11.91 15.74
C LYS A 72 -14.31 11.22 14.44
N ILE A 73 -14.81 11.74 13.33
CA ILE A 73 -14.64 11.12 12.01
C ILE A 73 -14.01 12.14 11.07
N ARG A 74 -12.84 11.81 10.50
CA ARG A 74 -12.14 12.69 9.57
C ARG A 74 -11.74 12.01 8.27
N PHE A 75 -11.84 12.74 7.17
CA PHE A 75 -11.45 12.30 5.85
C PHE A 75 -10.13 12.98 5.43
N GLY A 76 -9.03 12.24 5.47
CA GLY A 76 -7.72 12.70 5.03
C GLY A 76 -7.61 12.74 3.51
N ILE A 77 -7.38 13.92 2.93
CA ILE A 77 -7.26 14.11 1.49
C ILE A 77 -6.28 15.24 1.16
N LYS A 78 -5.60 15.15 0.02
CA LYS A 78 -4.74 16.24 -0.46
C LYS A 78 -5.57 17.44 -0.92
N SER A 79 -5.20 18.63 -0.48
CA SER A 79 -5.89 19.87 -0.86
C SER A 79 -5.91 20.12 -2.38
N LYS A 80 -4.85 19.71 -3.11
CA LYS A 80 -4.77 19.86 -4.57
C LYS A 80 -5.78 19.01 -5.34
N ASN A 81 -6.35 17.95 -4.74
CA ASN A 81 -7.24 16.99 -5.42
C ASN A 81 -8.68 17.55 -5.51
N LYS A 82 -8.83 18.77 -6.04
CA LYS A 82 -10.09 19.54 -6.00
C LYS A 82 -11.29 18.75 -6.51
N ALA A 83 -11.18 18.07 -7.65
CA ALA A 83 -12.28 17.27 -8.19
C ALA A 83 -12.75 16.13 -7.26
N ALA A 84 -11.85 15.50 -6.51
CA ALA A 84 -12.21 14.47 -5.53
C ALA A 84 -12.81 15.11 -4.27
N VAL A 85 -12.28 16.24 -3.81
CA VAL A 85 -12.85 17.02 -2.70
C VAL A 85 -14.28 17.45 -3.03
N ASP A 86 -14.50 18.04 -4.20
CA ASP A 86 -15.80 18.52 -4.66
C ASP A 86 -16.82 17.35 -4.76
N ALA A 87 -16.38 16.17 -5.22
CA ALA A 87 -17.22 14.97 -5.27
C ALA A 87 -17.57 14.42 -3.87
N LEU A 88 -16.64 14.48 -2.91
CA LEU A 88 -16.82 13.97 -1.55
C LEU A 88 -17.59 14.93 -0.63
N ALA A 89 -17.44 16.24 -0.83
CA ALA A 89 -17.90 17.26 0.10
C ALA A 89 -19.39 17.15 0.49
N PRO A 90 -20.33 16.93 -0.45
CA PRO A 90 -21.75 16.79 -0.09
C PRO A 90 -22.01 15.59 0.84
N HIS A 91 -21.27 14.49 0.64
CA HIS A 91 -21.43 13.26 1.43
C HIS A 91 -20.78 13.40 2.81
N VAL A 92 -19.57 13.96 2.86
CA VAL A 92 -18.83 14.22 4.11
C VAL A 92 -19.63 15.17 5.01
N GLN A 93 -20.16 16.27 4.45
CA GLN A 93 -20.98 17.22 5.19
C GLN A 93 -22.28 16.59 5.69
N LYS A 94 -23.00 15.85 4.83
CA LYS A 94 -24.25 15.17 5.21
C LYS A 94 -24.05 14.17 6.34
N ALA A 95 -22.90 13.51 6.40
CA ALA A 95 -22.57 12.54 7.42
C ALA A 95 -21.99 13.16 8.71
N GLY A 96 -21.90 14.49 8.82
CA GLY A 96 -21.33 15.17 9.98
C GLY A 96 -19.83 14.91 10.17
N MET A 97 -19.11 14.64 9.08
CA MET A 97 -17.67 14.36 9.08
C MET A 97 -16.87 15.59 8.66
N GLU A 98 -15.58 15.62 8.98
CA GLU A 98 -14.68 16.74 8.62
C GLU A 98 -13.56 16.31 7.69
N PHE A 99 -13.08 17.22 6.83
CA PHE A 99 -11.84 16.97 6.08
C PHE A 99 -10.60 17.24 6.92
N THR A 100 -9.57 16.42 6.74
CA THR A 100 -8.18 16.75 7.11
C THR A 100 -7.40 16.97 5.82
N PHE A 101 -7.11 18.24 5.53
CA PHE A 101 -6.35 18.58 4.33
C PHE A 101 -4.86 18.34 4.53
N LEU A 102 -4.27 17.57 3.62
CA LEU A 102 -2.85 17.25 3.58
C LEU A 102 -2.16 18.01 2.44
N GLY A 103 -0.89 18.35 2.66
CA GLY A 103 -0.05 18.99 1.65
C GLY A 103 0.40 18.03 0.54
N ASP A 104 1.00 18.58 -0.52
CA ASP A 104 1.49 17.80 -1.65
C ASP A 104 2.94 17.34 -1.50
N PHE A 105 3.16 16.41 -0.59
CA PHE A 105 4.49 15.85 -0.32
C PHE A 105 4.44 14.32 -0.21
N TYR A 106 5.61 13.69 -0.25
CA TYR A 106 5.74 12.27 0.00
C TYR A 106 6.53 12.01 1.31
N PRO A 107 6.13 11.01 2.12
CA PRO A 107 4.87 10.27 2.08
C PRO A 107 3.77 10.96 2.90
N SER A 108 2.85 11.69 2.27
CA SER A 108 1.68 12.26 2.97
C SER A 108 0.68 11.19 3.43
N GLY A 109 0.74 10.00 2.84
CA GLY A 109 -0.19 8.89 3.09
C GLY A 109 0.23 7.92 4.20
N ASP A 110 1.37 8.15 4.84
CA ASP A 110 1.83 7.34 5.97
C ASP A 110 0.85 7.45 7.16
N GLU A 111 0.50 6.34 7.79
CA GLU A 111 -0.54 6.33 8.84
C GLU A 111 -0.17 7.23 10.04
N TYR A 112 1.12 7.41 10.34
CA TYR A 112 1.53 8.28 11.44
C TYR A 112 1.40 9.76 11.06
N GLU A 113 1.71 10.10 9.81
CA GLU A 113 1.48 11.45 9.29
C GLU A 113 0.00 11.82 9.33
N ILE A 114 -0.89 10.92 8.92
CA ILE A 114 -2.34 11.18 8.92
C ILE A 114 -2.89 11.29 10.33
N VAL A 115 -2.49 10.40 11.24
CA VAL A 115 -2.91 10.45 12.65
C VAL A 115 -2.45 11.77 13.27
N TYR A 116 -1.21 12.16 13.06
CA TYR A 116 -0.68 13.42 13.57
C TYR A 116 -1.41 14.63 12.98
N ALA A 117 -1.62 14.67 11.66
CA ALA A 117 -2.33 15.76 10.99
C ALA A 117 -3.80 15.88 11.43
N ALA A 118 -4.46 14.75 11.67
CA ALA A 118 -5.88 14.73 12.04
C ALA A 118 -6.10 14.99 13.54
N THR A 119 -5.19 14.58 14.41
CA THR A 119 -5.44 14.53 15.87
C THR A 119 -4.43 15.28 16.72
N GLY A 120 -3.26 15.64 16.17
CA GLY A 120 -2.11 16.15 16.91
C GLY A 120 -1.39 15.10 17.77
N ARG A 121 -1.85 13.84 17.78
CA ARG A 121 -1.28 12.76 18.59
C ARG A 121 -0.10 12.10 17.89
N LEU A 122 0.90 11.72 18.67
CA LEU A 122 2.04 10.92 18.23
C LEU A 122 1.84 9.48 18.71
N ILE A 123 1.92 8.52 17.79
CA ILE A 123 1.83 7.09 18.12
C ILE A 123 3.09 6.70 18.91
N PRO A 124 2.97 5.88 19.97
CA PRO A 124 4.16 5.36 20.67
C PRO A 124 5.16 4.68 19.72
N ALA A 125 6.44 4.73 20.07
CA ALA A 125 7.48 4.08 19.29
C ALA A 125 7.22 2.56 19.16
N GLY A 126 7.12 2.06 17.93
CA GLY A 126 6.76 0.66 17.65
C GLY A 126 5.28 0.32 17.84
N GLY A 127 4.45 1.29 18.22
CA GLY A 127 3.00 1.15 18.35
C GLY A 127 2.25 1.22 17.02
N ILE A 128 0.94 1.33 17.10
CA ILE A 128 0.01 1.42 15.97
C ILE A 128 -1.05 2.50 16.25
N PRO A 129 -1.82 2.96 15.25
CA PRO A 129 -2.87 3.98 15.45
C PRO A 129 -3.85 3.67 16.60
N LEU A 130 -4.13 2.39 16.87
CA LEU A 130 -5.00 1.97 17.97
C LEU A 130 -4.51 2.44 19.34
N ASP A 131 -3.18 2.52 19.55
CA ASP A 131 -2.57 2.91 20.82
C ASP A 131 -2.83 4.37 21.18
N VAL A 132 -3.30 5.18 20.22
CA VAL A 132 -3.72 6.58 20.43
C VAL A 132 -5.20 6.79 20.13
N GLY A 133 -5.99 5.71 20.16
CA GLY A 133 -7.44 5.74 19.98
C GLY A 133 -7.85 6.09 18.55
N CYS A 134 -7.09 5.66 17.55
CA CYS A 134 -7.35 5.93 16.13
C CYS A 134 -7.44 4.64 15.30
N VAL A 135 -8.36 4.60 14.34
CA VAL A 135 -8.34 3.64 13.23
C VAL A 135 -8.20 4.40 11.91
N VAL A 136 -7.26 3.99 11.07
CA VAL A 136 -7.06 4.54 9.72
C VAL A 136 -7.46 3.48 8.68
N ASN A 137 -8.27 3.84 7.70
CA ASN A 137 -8.63 2.95 6.58
C ASN A 137 -8.40 3.64 5.23
N ASN A 138 -7.78 2.93 4.29
CA ASN A 138 -7.70 3.36 2.89
C ASN A 138 -9.11 3.48 2.28
N VAL A 139 -9.29 4.41 1.35
CA VAL A 139 -10.58 4.70 0.71
C VAL A 139 -11.19 3.51 -0.03
N GLU A 140 -10.39 2.66 -0.67
CA GLU A 140 -10.90 1.45 -1.32
C GLU A 140 -11.32 0.39 -0.30
N THR A 141 -10.66 0.33 0.86
CA THR A 141 -11.14 -0.53 1.97
C THR A 141 -12.53 -0.08 2.40
N LEU A 142 -12.77 1.23 2.52
CA LEU A 142 -14.06 1.79 2.91
C LEU A 142 -15.14 1.53 1.85
N TYR A 143 -14.80 1.68 0.57
CA TYR A 143 -15.68 1.24 -0.52
C TYR A 143 -16.08 -0.24 -0.36
N ASN A 144 -15.11 -1.12 -0.10
CA ASN A 144 -15.37 -2.54 0.09
C ASN A 144 -16.16 -2.86 1.36
N VAL A 145 -16.06 -2.03 2.42
CA VAL A 145 -16.93 -2.14 3.62
C VAL A 145 -18.39 -1.91 3.24
N GLU A 146 -18.67 -0.90 2.41
CA GLU A 146 -20.03 -0.63 1.96
C GLU A 146 -20.58 -1.78 1.11
N ARG A 147 -19.81 -2.26 0.12
CA ARG A 147 -20.22 -3.41 -0.71
C ARG A 147 -20.48 -4.66 0.13
N ALA A 148 -19.59 -4.96 1.08
CA ALA A 148 -19.76 -6.10 1.99
C ALA A 148 -21.01 -5.97 2.87
N ALA A 149 -21.40 -4.76 3.28
CA ALA A 149 -22.64 -4.52 4.01
C ALA A 149 -23.89 -4.84 3.18
N HIS A 150 -23.81 -4.75 1.85
CA HIS A 150 -24.85 -5.17 0.90
C HIS A 150 -24.74 -6.65 0.50
N GLY A 151 -23.89 -7.43 1.17
CA GLY A 151 -23.69 -8.85 0.88
C GLY A 151 -22.80 -9.13 -0.33
N GLU A 152 -22.04 -8.13 -0.79
CA GLU A 152 -21.15 -8.30 -1.93
C GLU A 152 -19.70 -8.53 -1.50
N PRO A 153 -19.10 -9.69 -1.81
CA PRO A 153 -17.73 -9.99 -1.46
C PRO A 153 -16.72 -9.26 -2.36
N VAL A 154 -15.48 -9.15 -1.86
CA VAL A 154 -14.38 -8.57 -2.63
C VAL A 154 -13.92 -9.55 -3.71
N THR A 155 -14.40 -9.33 -4.93
CA THR A 155 -14.10 -10.12 -6.14
C THR A 155 -13.26 -9.36 -7.17
N LYS A 156 -13.12 -8.05 -7.00
CA LYS A 156 -12.42 -7.14 -7.92
C LYS A 156 -11.54 -6.16 -7.16
N LYS A 157 -10.56 -5.61 -7.86
CA LYS A 157 -9.61 -4.61 -7.38
C LYS A 157 -9.68 -3.36 -8.26
N PHE A 158 -9.68 -2.18 -7.66
CA PHE A 158 -9.53 -0.94 -8.42
C PHE A 158 -8.04 -0.68 -8.65
N VAL A 159 -7.61 -0.68 -9.91
CA VAL A 159 -6.20 -0.54 -10.29
C VAL A 159 -6.01 0.65 -11.22
N SER A 160 -4.81 1.24 -11.17
CA SER A 160 -4.34 2.20 -12.17
C SER A 160 -3.15 1.64 -12.92
N ILE A 161 -3.11 1.87 -14.24
CA ILE A 161 -2.02 1.47 -15.13
C ILE A 161 -1.39 2.73 -15.72
N SER A 162 -0.08 2.90 -15.55
CA SER A 162 0.67 4.08 -15.99
C SER A 162 2.09 3.72 -16.45
N GLY A 163 2.87 4.73 -16.85
CA GLY A 163 4.21 4.55 -17.40
C GLY A 163 4.19 4.37 -18.92
N ALA A 164 5.11 3.55 -19.44
CA ALA A 164 5.29 3.25 -20.85
C ALA A 164 4.18 2.33 -21.41
N VAL A 165 2.95 2.83 -21.42
CA VAL A 165 1.75 2.17 -21.97
C VAL A 165 1.01 3.10 -22.94
N LYS A 166 0.30 2.54 -23.92
CA LYS A 166 -0.37 3.35 -24.95
C LYS A 166 -1.52 4.20 -24.41
N LYS A 167 -2.26 3.68 -23.43
CA LYS A 167 -3.44 4.34 -22.84
C LYS A 167 -3.42 4.16 -21.33
N PRO A 168 -2.76 5.06 -20.58
CA PRO A 168 -2.87 5.08 -19.12
C PRO A 168 -4.33 5.18 -18.68
N CYS A 169 -4.75 4.35 -17.72
CA CYS A 169 -6.16 4.23 -17.33
C CYS A 169 -6.33 3.64 -15.93
N SER A 170 -7.50 3.83 -15.35
CA SER A 170 -7.93 3.17 -14.11
C SER A 170 -9.18 2.34 -14.36
N PHE A 171 -9.30 1.15 -13.77
CA PHE A 171 -10.48 0.30 -13.94
C PHE A 171 -10.62 -0.72 -12.80
N TRP A 172 -11.79 -1.36 -12.74
CA TRP A 172 -11.99 -2.55 -11.93
C TRP A 172 -11.46 -3.79 -12.66
N ALA A 173 -10.57 -4.55 -12.01
CA ALA A 173 -10.07 -5.82 -12.51
C ALA A 173 -10.56 -6.96 -11.61
N PRO A 174 -11.08 -8.07 -12.15
CA PRO A 174 -11.33 -9.28 -11.37
C PRO A 174 -10.05 -9.75 -10.66
N LEU A 175 -10.16 -10.18 -9.41
CA LEU A 175 -9.02 -10.78 -8.71
C LEU A 175 -8.53 -12.01 -9.48
N GLY A 176 -7.21 -12.22 -9.50
CA GLY A 176 -6.60 -13.31 -10.24
C GLY A 176 -6.38 -13.06 -11.73
N THR A 177 -6.80 -11.90 -12.26
CA THR A 177 -6.47 -11.46 -13.62
C THR A 177 -4.95 -11.28 -13.75
N SER A 178 -4.36 -11.71 -14.87
CA SER A 178 -2.91 -11.61 -15.08
C SER A 178 -2.46 -10.18 -15.35
N PHE A 179 -1.20 -9.86 -15.01
CA PHE A 179 -0.61 -8.55 -15.34
C PHE A 179 -0.56 -8.34 -16.86
N LYS A 180 -0.38 -9.42 -17.63
CA LYS A 180 -0.47 -9.38 -19.09
C LYS A 180 -1.83 -8.82 -19.58
N GLU A 181 -2.95 -9.28 -19.01
CA GLU A 181 -4.28 -8.80 -19.38
C GLU A 181 -4.53 -7.35 -18.94
N LEU A 182 -4.00 -6.95 -17.78
CA LEU A 182 -4.06 -5.56 -17.32
C LEU A 182 -3.35 -4.61 -18.30
N LEU A 183 -2.14 -4.98 -18.75
CA LEU A 183 -1.39 -4.19 -19.71
C LEU A 183 -2.08 -4.15 -21.08
N ALA A 184 -2.72 -5.26 -21.49
CA ALA A 184 -3.54 -5.29 -22.70
C ALA A 184 -4.75 -4.33 -22.61
N ALA A 185 -5.40 -4.24 -21.44
CA ALA A 185 -6.50 -3.30 -21.20
C ALA A 185 -6.04 -1.82 -21.29
N ALA A 186 -4.77 -1.53 -21.00
CA ALA A 186 -4.13 -0.23 -21.21
C ALA A 186 -3.64 0.00 -22.66
N GLY A 187 -4.04 -0.85 -23.61
CA GLY A 187 -3.64 -0.78 -25.02
C GLY A 187 -2.26 -1.36 -25.33
N GLY A 188 -1.63 -2.01 -24.36
CA GLY A 188 -0.28 -2.57 -24.47
C GLY A 188 0.83 -1.59 -24.07
N VAL A 189 2.02 -2.15 -23.90
CA VAL A 189 3.25 -1.40 -23.58
C VAL A 189 3.80 -0.69 -24.82
N THR A 190 4.56 0.38 -24.60
CA THR A 190 5.23 1.16 -25.67
C THR A 190 6.74 0.92 -25.73
N SER A 191 7.29 0.07 -24.85
CA SER A 191 8.71 -0.28 -24.79
C SER A 191 8.89 -1.76 -25.10
N ASP A 192 9.92 -2.12 -25.87
CA ASP A 192 10.21 -3.50 -26.27
C ASP A 192 10.66 -4.33 -25.05
N GLU A 193 11.61 -3.81 -24.28
CA GLU A 193 12.02 -4.37 -23.00
C GLU A 193 11.60 -3.44 -21.86
N PHE A 194 11.03 -4.00 -20.80
CA PHE A 194 10.47 -3.22 -19.70
C PHE A 194 10.46 -3.99 -18.37
N GLY A 195 10.44 -3.22 -17.29
CA GLY A 195 10.12 -3.69 -15.94
C GLY A 195 8.73 -3.22 -15.52
N VAL A 196 8.05 -4.02 -14.69
CA VAL A 196 6.75 -3.65 -14.12
C VAL A 196 6.88 -3.44 -12.63
N PHE A 197 6.60 -2.23 -12.17
CA PHE A 197 6.47 -1.92 -10.75
C PHE A 197 5.04 -2.20 -10.30
N GLU A 198 4.90 -3.14 -9.38
CA GLU A 198 3.65 -3.47 -8.71
C GLU A 198 3.45 -2.57 -7.48
N SER A 199 2.30 -1.89 -7.43
CA SER A 199 1.82 -1.09 -6.29
C SER A 199 2.64 0.15 -5.91
N GLY A 200 3.53 0.63 -6.79
CA GLY A 200 4.22 1.92 -6.65
C GLY A 200 5.71 1.87 -6.98
N LEU A 201 6.32 3.03 -7.21
CA LEU A 201 7.77 3.14 -7.47
C LEU A 201 8.59 3.10 -6.18
N MET A 202 8.04 3.63 -5.09
CA MET A 202 8.78 3.82 -3.84
C MET A 202 8.69 2.57 -2.96
N MET A 203 7.47 2.22 -2.52
CA MET A 203 7.20 1.09 -1.63
C MET A 203 6.88 -0.21 -2.38
N GLY A 204 6.61 -0.14 -3.68
CA GLY A 204 6.26 -1.28 -4.50
C GLY A 204 7.42 -2.23 -4.82
N THR A 205 7.09 -3.26 -5.59
CA THR A 205 8.04 -4.30 -6.02
C THR A 205 8.23 -4.30 -7.52
N LEU A 206 9.43 -4.62 -7.99
CA LEU A 206 9.72 -4.78 -9.41
C LEU A 206 9.55 -6.25 -9.81
N THR A 207 8.88 -6.50 -10.93
CA THR A 207 8.74 -7.82 -11.54
C THR A 207 8.94 -7.75 -13.05
N PHE A 208 9.43 -8.86 -13.60
CA PHE A 208 9.47 -9.13 -15.04
C PHE A 208 8.49 -10.25 -15.44
N ASP A 209 7.87 -10.90 -14.44
CA ASP A 209 6.88 -11.96 -14.67
C ASP A 209 5.48 -11.35 -14.85
N LEU A 210 4.96 -11.43 -16.08
CA LEU A 210 3.61 -10.99 -16.44
C LEU A 210 2.52 -12.03 -16.11
N LYS A 211 2.90 -13.22 -15.67
CA LYS A 211 1.98 -14.26 -15.17
C LYS A 211 1.53 -13.99 -13.74
N LYS A 212 2.19 -13.06 -13.03
CA LYS A 212 1.69 -12.52 -11.77
C LYS A 212 0.27 -11.97 -11.95
N VAL A 213 -0.48 -11.98 -10.87
CA VAL A 213 -1.92 -11.73 -10.88
C VAL A 213 -2.32 -10.63 -9.92
N VAL A 214 -3.43 -9.98 -10.22
CA VAL A 214 -4.04 -8.99 -9.35
C VAL A 214 -4.54 -9.65 -8.07
N THR A 215 -4.18 -9.06 -6.94
CA THR A 215 -4.66 -9.45 -5.61
C THR A 215 -5.40 -8.29 -4.95
N LYS A 216 -6.03 -8.53 -3.79
CA LYS A 216 -6.69 -7.48 -2.99
C LYS A 216 -5.77 -6.32 -2.59
N THR A 217 -4.45 -6.53 -2.64
CA THR A 217 -3.43 -5.53 -2.27
C THR A 217 -2.70 -4.90 -3.46
N THR A 218 -3.00 -5.31 -4.70
CA THR A 218 -2.37 -4.76 -5.91
C THR A 218 -2.96 -3.39 -6.26
N CYS A 219 -2.24 -2.29 -6.02
CA CYS A 219 -2.76 -0.93 -6.25
C CYS A 219 -2.72 -0.48 -7.72
N GLY A 220 -1.79 -1.03 -8.50
CA GLY A 220 -1.59 -0.62 -9.88
C GLY A 220 -0.28 -1.13 -10.45
N LEU A 221 -0.09 -0.91 -11.75
CA LEU A 221 1.12 -1.28 -12.48
C LEU A 221 1.73 -0.03 -13.13
N ILE A 222 3.03 0.17 -12.92
CA ILE A 222 3.79 1.23 -13.55
C ILE A 222 4.86 0.58 -14.42
N VAL A 223 4.79 0.81 -15.73
CA VAL A 223 5.72 0.23 -16.70
C VAL A 223 6.86 1.22 -16.97
N LEU A 224 8.10 0.78 -16.81
CA LEU A 224 9.28 1.57 -17.17
C LEU A 224 10.19 0.77 -18.12
N PRO A 225 10.88 1.43 -19.07
CA PRO A 225 11.88 0.79 -19.93
C PRO A 225 12.95 0.03 -19.13
N ARG A 226 13.49 -1.05 -19.71
CA ARG A 226 14.46 -1.92 -19.00
C ARG A 226 15.74 -1.20 -18.58
N ASP A 227 16.18 -0.24 -19.37
CA ASP A 227 17.34 0.62 -19.17
C ASP A 227 17.08 1.82 -18.23
N HIS A 228 15.84 1.99 -17.75
CA HIS A 228 15.51 3.04 -16.80
C HIS A 228 16.27 2.84 -15.48
N THR A 229 16.83 3.92 -14.93
CA THR A 229 17.65 3.92 -13.70
C THR A 229 16.97 3.21 -12.52
N LEU A 230 15.69 3.47 -12.27
CA LEU A 230 14.90 2.77 -11.24
C LEU A 230 14.82 1.25 -11.44
N VAL A 231 14.67 0.77 -12.68
CA VAL A 231 14.63 -0.66 -12.99
C VAL A 231 15.98 -1.29 -12.67
N GLU A 232 17.08 -0.65 -13.08
CA GLU A 232 18.44 -1.11 -12.78
C GLU A 232 18.69 -1.16 -11.26
N ARG A 233 18.39 -0.06 -10.56
CA ARG A 233 18.59 0.08 -9.11
C ARG A 233 17.82 -0.98 -8.33
N LYS A 234 16.55 -1.20 -8.65
CA LYS A 234 15.67 -2.15 -7.95
C LYS A 234 15.95 -3.61 -8.32
N SER A 235 16.56 -3.87 -9.49
CA SER A 235 17.00 -5.21 -9.91
C SER A 235 18.29 -5.66 -9.22
N ARG A 236 19.01 -4.75 -8.56
CA ARG A 236 20.33 -5.04 -7.99
C ARG A 236 20.21 -6.02 -6.81
N PRO A 237 21.07 -7.06 -6.72
CA PRO A 237 21.07 -7.96 -5.57
C PRO A 237 21.43 -7.23 -4.26
N VAL A 238 20.87 -7.69 -3.14
CA VAL A 238 21.06 -7.07 -1.82
C VAL A 238 22.53 -7.07 -1.41
N GLU A 239 23.27 -8.12 -1.75
CA GLU A 239 24.70 -8.26 -1.46
C GLU A 239 25.52 -7.20 -2.21
N ALA A 240 25.15 -6.92 -3.47
CA ALA A 240 25.78 -5.89 -4.26
C ALA A 240 25.45 -4.49 -3.71
N MET A 241 24.21 -4.25 -3.30
CA MET A 241 23.81 -3.00 -2.62
C MET A 241 24.64 -2.76 -1.34
N ALA A 242 24.80 -3.80 -0.51
CA ALA A 242 25.57 -3.74 0.73
C ALA A 242 27.06 -3.48 0.47
N LYS A 243 27.65 -4.13 -0.54
CA LYS A 243 29.05 -3.92 -0.94
C LYS A 243 29.32 -2.48 -1.38
N ILE A 244 28.44 -1.90 -2.21
CA ILE A 244 28.55 -0.50 -2.63
C ILE A 244 28.37 0.45 -1.43
N GLY A 245 27.37 0.17 -0.59
CA GLY A 245 27.12 0.93 0.64
C GLY A 245 28.33 0.96 1.57
N ARG A 246 29.05 -0.16 1.71
CA ARG A 246 30.29 -0.25 2.49
C ARG A 246 31.42 0.61 1.94
N SER A 247 31.59 0.68 0.62
CA SER A 247 32.71 1.37 0.00
C SER A 247 32.50 2.87 -0.22
N ALA A 248 31.26 3.32 -0.35
CA ALA A 248 30.94 4.66 -0.84
C ALA A 248 30.18 5.56 0.15
N CYS A 249 29.67 5.04 1.27
CA CYS A 249 28.90 5.87 2.19
C CYS A 249 29.77 6.88 2.96
N ASP A 250 29.53 8.17 2.71
CA ASP A 250 30.21 9.32 3.30
C ASP A 250 29.64 9.79 4.65
N GLN A 251 28.54 9.18 5.11
CA GLN A 251 27.88 9.48 6.39
C GLN A 251 27.30 10.92 6.50
N CYS A 252 26.94 11.57 5.39
CA CYS A 252 26.38 12.94 5.36
C CYS A 252 25.04 13.16 6.09
N SER A 253 24.36 12.09 6.55
CA SER A 253 23.08 12.12 7.28
C SER A 253 21.82 12.54 6.51
N TYR A 254 21.89 12.92 5.23
CA TYR A 254 20.71 13.35 4.45
C TYR A 254 19.56 12.33 4.45
N CYS A 255 19.88 11.03 4.39
CA CYS A 255 18.88 9.98 4.49
C CYS A 255 18.08 9.96 5.81
N THR A 256 18.61 10.58 6.87
CA THR A 256 17.91 10.81 8.15
C THR A 256 17.18 12.14 8.17
N GLU A 257 17.82 13.20 7.68
CA GLU A 257 17.26 14.54 7.64
C GLU A 257 15.97 14.63 6.79
N PHE A 258 15.84 13.77 5.77
CA PHE A 258 14.63 13.63 4.95
C PHE A 258 13.70 12.48 5.40
N CYS A 259 14.02 11.75 6.47
CA CYS A 259 13.21 10.61 6.90
C CYS A 259 11.92 11.10 7.59
N PRO A 260 10.72 10.74 7.10
CA PRO A 260 9.46 11.23 7.68
C PRO A 260 9.27 10.78 9.13
N ARG A 261 9.75 9.58 9.49
CA ARG A 261 9.70 9.09 10.88
C ARG A 261 10.66 9.84 11.79
N TYR A 262 11.85 10.18 11.29
CA TYR A 262 12.75 11.07 12.03
C TYR A 262 12.12 12.45 12.26
N LEU A 263 11.48 13.01 11.23
CA LEU A 263 10.79 14.30 11.33
C LEU A 263 9.60 14.31 12.30
N LEU A 264 8.95 13.17 12.52
CA LEU A 264 7.90 13.00 13.53
C LEU A 264 8.45 12.73 14.95
N GLY A 265 9.77 12.57 15.11
CA GLY A 265 10.41 12.38 16.41
C GLY A 265 10.80 10.94 16.76
N TYR A 266 10.66 9.99 15.83
CA TYR A 266 11.12 8.61 16.03
C TYR A 266 12.61 8.51 15.72
N ASP A 267 13.36 7.67 16.46
CA ASP A 267 14.81 7.55 16.28
C ASP A 267 15.20 6.69 15.05
N VAL A 268 14.58 6.97 13.90
CA VAL A 268 14.90 6.32 12.63
C VAL A 268 16.06 7.06 11.98
N GLN A 269 17.25 6.46 12.05
CA GLN A 269 18.49 7.09 11.57
C GLN A 269 19.18 6.25 10.49
N PRO A 270 18.70 6.26 9.22
CA PRO A 270 19.27 5.43 8.17
C PRO A 270 20.77 5.59 7.93
N HIS A 271 21.36 6.78 8.17
CA HIS A 271 22.81 6.96 8.01
C HIS A 271 23.61 6.09 8.99
N LYS A 272 23.14 5.97 10.23
CA LYS A 272 23.76 5.10 11.24
C LYS A 272 23.54 3.63 10.96
N VAL A 273 22.41 3.26 10.34
CA VAL A 273 22.18 1.90 9.85
C VAL A 273 23.17 1.59 8.72
N MET A 274 23.35 2.51 7.76
CA MET A 274 24.36 2.35 6.70
C MET A 274 25.77 2.21 7.26
N ARG A 275 26.10 2.93 8.34
CA ARG A 275 27.40 2.84 9.01
C ARG A 275 27.74 1.41 9.45
N THR A 276 26.75 0.62 9.85
CA THR A 276 27.01 -0.74 10.32
C THR A 276 27.59 -1.62 9.20
N LEU A 277 27.23 -1.37 7.93
CA LEU A 277 27.79 -2.08 6.77
C LEU A 277 29.32 -1.97 6.68
N GLY A 278 29.91 -0.89 7.20
CA GLY A 278 31.35 -0.64 7.24
C GLY A 278 32.11 -1.42 8.33
N PHE A 279 31.41 -1.83 9.39
CA PHE A 279 32.01 -2.44 10.57
C PHE A 279 31.55 -3.89 10.81
N THR A 280 30.75 -4.46 9.92
CA THR A 280 30.41 -5.89 9.93
C THR A 280 31.27 -6.66 8.94
N LEU A 281 31.74 -7.85 9.32
CA LEU A 281 32.24 -8.80 8.32
C LEU A 281 31.10 -9.12 7.35
N ALA A 282 31.42 -9.33 6.07
CA ALA A 282 30.40 -9.64 5.07
C ALA A 282 29.60 -10.88 5.50
N GLY A 283 28.29 -10.71 5.77
CA GLY A 283 27.41 -11.79 6.23
C GLY A 283 27.06 -11.77 7.72
N GLU A 284 27.73 -10.95 8.56
CA GLU A 284 27.36 -10.81 9.97
C GLU A 284 26.17 -9.85 10.17
N LYS A 285 25.13 -10.32 10.86
CA LYS A 285 23.94 -9.53 11.21
C LYS A 285 24.19 -8.62 12.42
N ASN A 286 25.14 -7.69 12.32
CA ASN A 286 25.32 -6.66 13.34
C ASN A 286 24.65 -5.35 12.87
N TRP A 287 23.31 -5.35 13.01
CA TRP A 287 22.44 -4.23 12.66
C TRP A 287 22.12 -3.39 13.90
N SER A 288 21.91 -2.10 13.69
CA SER A 288 21.47 -1.17 14.74
C SER A 288 19.95 -1.05 14.83
N GLN A 289 19.42 -0.73 16.01
CA GLN A 289 17.98 -0.53 16.24
C GLN A 289 17.34 0.61 15.43
N TRP A 290 18.14 1.56 14.93
CA TRP A 290 17.68 2.73 14.18
C TRP A 290 16.92 2.41 12.87
N GLY A 291 16.97 1.16 12.39
CA GLY A 291 16.17 0.70 11.26
C GLY A 291 14.80 0.11 11.63
N GLN A 292 14.56 -0.23 12.90
CA GLN A 292 13.38 -1.01 13.31
C GLN A 292 12.06 -0.30 13.05
N LEU A 293 12.01 1.02 13.29
CA LEU A 293 10.82 1.86 13.09
C LEU A 293 10.71 2.41 11.66
N CYS A 294 11.54 1.94 10.72
CA CYS A 294 11.46 2.35 9.32
C CYS A 294 10.08 2.01 8.73
N CYS A 295 9.48 2.99 8.04
CA CYS A 295 8.23 2.83 7.29
C CYS A 295 8.43 2.37 5.83
N ALA A 296 9.67 2.05 5.44
CA ALA A 296 10.02 1.53 4.11
C ALA A 296 9.65 2.44 2.93
N CYS A 297 9.45 3.75 3.14
CA CYS A 297 9.05 4.71 2.10
C CYS A 297 10.08 4.99 1.00
N GLY A 298 11.34 4.59 1.15
CA GLY A 298 12.33 4.71 0.06
C GLY A 298 12.89 6.11 -0.20
N LEU A 299 12.42 7.19 0.47
CA LEU A 299 12.97 8.54 0.29
C LEU A 299 14.49 8.60 0.48
N CYS A 300 15.00 7.89 1.49
CA CYS A 300 16.43 7.84 1.77
C CYS A 300 17.25 7.22 0.62
N THR A 301 16.66 6.34 -0.19
CA THR A 301 17.33 5.58 -1.27
C THR A 301 17.14 6.18 -2.64
N LEU A 302 15.96 6.75 -2.90
CA LEU A 302 15.55 7.20 -4.22
C LEU A 302 15.51 8.72 -4.35
N TYR A 303 15.70 9.45 -3.23
CA TYR A 303 15.69 10.91 -3.24
C TYR A 303 16.89 11.52 -2.52
N ALA A 304 17.09 11.16 -1.25
CA ALA A 304 17.96 11.91 -0.35
C ALA A 304 19.46 11.56 -0.42
N CYS A 305 19.83 10.34 -0.79
CA CYS A 305 21.25 9.94 -0.81
C CYS A 305 21.96 10.58 -2.01
N PRO A 306 23.02 11.39 -1.80
CA PRO A 306 23.77 11.99 -2.90
C PRO A 306 24.61 10.95 -3.66
N GLU A 307 25.07 9.91 -2.96
CA GLU A 307 25.86 8.80 -3.50
C GLU A 307 25.01 7.68 -4.12
N ASP A 308 23.70 7.90 -4.25
CA ASP A 308 22.77 6.93 -4.85
C ASP A 308 22.82 5.53 -4.19
N LEU A 309 23.01 5.48 -2.86
CA LEU A 309 23.08 4.25 -2.07
C LEU A 309 21.69 3.73 -1.64
N PHE A 310 21.68 2.66 -0.84
CA PHE A 310 20.48 1.88 -0.46
C PHE A 310 20.13 1.91 1.04
N PRO A 311 19.96 3.08 1.70
CA PRO A 311 19.62 3.11 3.13
C PRO A 311 18.28 2.47 3.50
N LYS A 312 17.30 2.44 2.59
CA LYS A 312 15.99 1.81 2.85
C LYS A 312 16.14 0.31 2.97
N GLU A 313 16.86 -0.30 2.04
CA GLU A 313 17.13 -1.74 2.00
C GLU A 313 17.99 -2.17 3.20
N ALA A 314 18.96 -1.34 3.61
CA ALA A 314 19.72 -1.56 4.85
C ALA A 314 18.80 -1.51 6.09
N CYS A 315 17.89 -0.54 6.16
CA CYS A 315 16.88 -0.47 7.22
C CYS A 315 15.91 -1.65 7.22
N ASP A 316 15.48 -2.14 6.06
CA ASP A 316 14.62 -3.33 5.97
C ASP A 316 15.34 -4.58 6.46
N SER A 317 16.62 -4.71 6.10
CA SER A 317 17.48 -5.82 6.54
C SER A 317 17.67 -5.79 8.06
N ALA A 318 17.91 -4.60 8.63
CA ALA A 318 17.95 -4.40 10.07
C ALA A 318 16.62 -4.79 10.71
N LYS A 319 15.49 -4.28 10.21
CA LYS A 319 14.15 -4.58 10.74
C LYS A 319 13.84 -6.08 10.74
N SER A 320 14.18 -6.79 9.67
CA SER A 320 14.03 -8.25 9.56
C SER A 320 14.90 -8.97 10.59
N SER A 321 16.17 -8.57 10.72
CA SER A 321 17.11 -9.17 11.69
C SER A 321 16.65 -9.00 13.15
N PHE A 322 16.16 -7.81 13.53
CA PHE A 322 15.67 -7.58 14.89
C PHE A 322 14.38 -8.35 15.18
N ARG A 323 13.49 -8.48 14.18
CA ARG A 323 12.27 -9.30 14.29
C ARG A 323 12.61 -10.77 14.51
N GLU A 324 13.56 -11.31 13.75
CA GLU A 324 14.03 -12.70 13.91
C GLU A 324 14.65 -12.94 15.29
N ALA A 325 15.37 -11.95 15.84
CA ALA A 325 15.96 -12.02 17.17
C ALA A 325 14.96 -11.76 18.31
N GLY A 326 13.68 -11.47 18.02
CA GLY A 326 12.67 -11.14 19.04
C GLY A 326 12.96 -9.86 19.83
N MET A 327 13.88 -9.02 19.35
CA MET A 327 14.30 -7.81 20.02
C MET A 327 13.30 -6.69 19.74
N LYS A 328 12.77 -6.10 20.82
CA LYS A 328 11.88 -4.94 20.73
C LYS A 328 12.68 -3.65 20.69
N TYR A 329 12.17 -2.68 19.95
CA TYR A 329 12.74 -1.35 19.91
C TYR A 329 12.52 -0.62 21.25
N THR A 330 13.53 0.11 21.72
CA THR A 330 13.43 0.98 22.89
C THR A 330 13.73 2.41 22.47
N GLN A 331 12.75 3.29 22.59
CA GLN A 331 12.94 4.70 22.29
C GLN A 331 13.74 5.36 23.43
N PRO A 332 14.93 5.91 23.15
CA PRO A 332 15.77 6.50 24.20
C PRO A 332 15.25 7.86 24.70
N HIS A 333 14.48 8.58 23.88
CA HIS A 333 13.99 9.93 24.18
C HIS A 333 12.50 10.08 23.79
N PRO A 334 11.72 10.94 24.45
CA PRO A 334 10.32 11.17 24.08
C PRO A 334 10.16 11.50 22.59
N VAL A 335 9.08 11.00 21.98
CA VAL A 335 8.76 11.31 20.59
C VAL A 335 8.36 12.78 20.50
N GLN A 336 9.20 13.59 19.85
CA GLN A 336 8.96 15.01 19.66
C GLN A 336 9.14 15.39 18.18
N VAL A 337 8.14 16.07 17.63
CA VAL A 337 8.18 16.53 16.24
C VAL A 337 9.36 17.46 16.02
N HIS A 338 10.12 17.19 14.97
CA HIS A 338 11.28 17.99 14.63
C HIS A 338 10.83 19.39 14.14
N PRO A 339 11.44 20.51 14.62
CA PRO A 339 11.03 21.86 14.21
C PRO A 339 11.07 22.08 12.68
N MET A 340 12.06 21.49 12.02
CA MET A 340 12.22 21.51 10.57
C MET A 340 11.29 20.56 9.78
N LYS A 341 10.31 19.89 10.40
CA LYS A 341 9.44 18.90 9.73
C LYS A 341 8.78 19.48 8.48
N GLU A 342 8.17 20.65 8.58
CA GLU A 342 7.45 21.25 7.45
C GLU A 342 8.39 21.64 6.30
N TYR A 343 9.61 22.10 6.62
CA TYR A 343 10.60 22.58 5.65
C TYR A 343 11.39 21.46 4.95
N ARG A 344 11.48 20.27 5.56
CA ARG A 344 12.21 19.10 5.02
C ARG A 344 11.31 18.07 4.33
N ARG A 345 10.02 18.37 4.16
CA ARG A 345 9.12 17.56 3.34
C ARG A 345 9.59 17.56 1.89
N VAL A 346 9.47 16.41 1.23
CA VAL A 346 9.81 16.27 -0.18
C VAL A 346 8.56 16.53 -1.03
N PRO A 347 8.52 17.63 -1.82
CA PRO A 347 7.41 17.86 -2.75
C PRO A 347 7.32 16.75 -3.78
N GLN A 348 6.10 16.34 -4.12
CA GLN A 348 5.92 15.21 -5.05
C GLN A 348 6.49 15.48 -6.45
N GLU A 349 6.42 16.73 -6.91
CA GLU A 349 6.98 17.14 -8.20
C GLU A 349 8.50 16.94 -8.23
N GLN A 350 9.20 17.36 -7.17
CA GLN A 350 10.65 17.17 -7.05
C GLN A 350 11.01 15.69 -6.98
N LEU A 351 10.20 14.89 -6.27
CA LEU A 351 10.38 13.44 -6.25
C LEU A 351 10.25 12.85 -7.66
N ARG A 352 9.23 13.21 -8.45
CA ARG A 352 9.06 12.70 -9.83
C ARG A 352 10.25 13.06 -10.72
N LYS A 353 10.74 14.30 -10.64
CA LYS A 353 11.95 14.76 -11.35
C LYS A 353 13.19 13.96 -10.95
N ARG A 354 13.41 13.77 -9.64
CA ARG A 354 14.55 12.98 -9.13
C ARG A 354 14.51 11.52 -9.57
N LEU A 355 13.30 10.96 -9.68
CA LEU A 355 13.03 9.62 -10.17
C LEU A 355 13.13 9.49 -11.71
N GLN A 356 13.19 10.61 -12.44
CA GLN A 356 13.19 10.68 -13.92
C GLN A 356 11.94 10.06 -14.54
N VAL A 357 10.77 10.33 -13.94
CA VAL A 357 9.47 9.78 -14.38
C VAL A 357 8.42 10.84 -14.69
N ASP A 358 8.80 12.12 -14.73
CA ASP A 358 7.91 13.24 -15.02
C ASP A 358 7.29 13.16 -16.42
N GLN A 359 8.01 12.59 -17.39
CA GLN A 359 7.52 12.30 -18.73
C GLN A 359 6.36 11.27 -18.76
N TYR A 360 6.17 10.50 -17.69
CA TYR A 360 5.08 9.54 -17.55
C TYR A 360 3.93 10.07 -16.67
N ASP A 361 4.03 11.31 -16.16
CA ASP A 361 3.02 11.96 -15.33
C ASP A 361 1.79 12.34 -16.16
N ALA A 362 0.96 11.34 -16.46
CA ALA A 362 -0.27 11.48 -17.21
C ALA A 362 -1.48 11.06 -16.36
N PRO A 363 -2.65 11.69 -16.54
CA PRO A 363 -3.88 11.23 -15.92
C PRO A 363 -4.18 9.78 -16.31
N THR A 364 -4.65 8.99 -15.35
CA THR A 364 -5.14 7.62 -15.58
C THR A 364 -6.66 7.59 -15.44
N PRO A 365 -7.43 8.11 -16.40
CA PRO A 365 -8.88 8.26 -16.27
C PRO A 365 -9.57 6.92 -16.05
N PHE A 366 -10.65 6.92 -15.27
CA PHE A 366 -11.50 5.75 -15.11
C PHE A 366 -12.11 5.28 -16.44
N THR A 367 -11.91 4.00 -16.75
CA THR A 367 -12.51 3.29 -17.87
C THR A 367 -13.55 2.30 -17.33
N PRO A 368 -14.84 2.44 -17.69
CA PRO A 368 -15.90 1.54 -17.20
C PRO A 368 -15.68 0.07 -17.57
N LYS A 369 -15.10 -0.18 -18.75
CA LYS A 369 -14.80 -1.53 -19.23
C LYS A 369 -13.38 -1.92 -18.83
N GLY A 370 -13.27 -2.75 -17.80
CA GLY A 370 -12.03 -3.42 -17.39
C GLY A 370 -11.74 -4.68 -18.21
N PRO A 371 -10.71 -5.45 -17.82
CA PRO A 371 -10.44 -6.76 -18.40
C PRO A 371 -11.56 -7.75 -18.06
N GLU A 372 -11.94 -8.57 -19.04
CA GLU A 372 -12.89 -9.69 -18.92
C GLU A 372 -12.11 -11.00 -19.16
N PRO A 373 -11.31 -11.46 -18.17
CA PRO A 373 -10.45 -12.63 -18.33
C PRO A 373 -11.30 -13.89 -18.50
N LYS A 374 -10.87 -14.80 -19.39
CA LYS A 374 -11.47 -16.13 -19.55
C LYS A 374 -11.02 -17.11 -18.46
N SER A 375 -9.90 -16.81 -17.81
CA SER A 375 -9.31 -17.61 -16.75
C SER A 375 -8.72 -16.71 -15.68
N VAL A 376 -8.91 -17.05 -14.41
CA VAL A 376 -8.27 -16.35 -13.29
C VAL A 376 -7.51 -17.32 -12.42
N ARG A 377 -6.41 -16.83 -11.84
CA ARG A 377 -5.61 -17.55 -10.84
C ARG A 377 -5.66 -16.79 -9.53
N LEU A 378 -6.46 -17.28 -8.61
CA LEU A 378 -6.73 -16.65 -7.32
C LEU A 378 -5.76 -17.19 -6.27
N LEU A 379 -4.92 -16.32 -5.71
CA LEU A 379 -4.04 -16.70 -4.61
C LEU A 379 -4.85 -16.85 -3.32
N THR A 380 -4.54 -17.88 -2.52
CA THR A 380 -5.18 -18.09 -1.21
C THR A 380 -4.63 -17.13 -0.15
N LYS A 381 -3.43 -16.58 -0.36
CA LYS A 381 -2.83 -15.54 0.49
C LYS A 381 -2.96 -14.16 -0.14
N GLN A 382 -3.97 -13.41 0.28
CA GLN A 382 -4.21 -12.01 -0.15
C GLN A 382 -4.41 -11.05 1.03
N HIS A 383 -3.88 -11.43 2.20
CA HIS A 383 -3.99 -10.69 3.46
C HIS A 383 -2.80 -10.97 4.37
N ALA A 384 -2.68 -10.17 5.43
CA ALA A 384 -1.76 -10.47 6.52
C ALA A 384 -2.14 -11.80 7.19
N GLY A 385 -1.15 -12.52 7.72
CA GLY A 385 -1.33 -13.83 8.35
C GLY A 385 -1.04 -15.01 7.41
N LYS A 386 -1.74 -16.12 7.64
CA LYS A 386 -1.61 -17.38 6.89
C LYS A 386 -2.47 -17.36 5.62
N PRO A 387 -2.21 -18.21 4.61
CA PRO A 387 -3.13 -18.40 3.48
C PRO A 387 -4.50 -18.94 3.93
N ALA A 388 -5.57 -18.57 3.22
CA ALA A 388 -6.89 -19.17 3.40
C ALA A 388 -6.90 -20.63 2.90
N THR A 389 -7.72 -21.49 3.50
CA THR A 389 -7.81 -22.90 3.09
C THR A 389 -8.87 -23.06 1.99
N PRO A 390 -8.55 -23.65 0.82
CA PRO A 390 -9.54 -23.94 -0.21
C PRO A 390 -10.73 -24.74 0.32
N VAL A 391 -11.94 -24.42 -0.17
CA VAL A 391 -13.20 -25.10 0.18
C VAL A 391 -13.97 -25.59 -1.05
N VAL A 392 -13.31 -25.60 -2.20
CA VAL A 392 -13.81 -26.11 -3.47
C VAL A 392 -12.88 -27.20 -3.99
N GLU A 393 -13.41 -28.05 -4.86
CA GLU A 393 -12.69 -29.17 -5.47
C GLU A 393 -12.47 -28.93 -6.97
N GLU A 394 -11.47 -29.59 -7.54
CA GLU A 394 -11.25 -29.57 -8.99
C GLU A 394 -12.47 -30.13 -9.74
N GLY A 395 -12.85 -29.48 -10.83
CA GLY A 395 -14.03 -29.81 -11.63
C GLY A 395 -15.33 -29.16 -11.13
N ALA A 396 -15.38 -28.57 -9.93
CA ALA A 396 -16.56 -27.90 -9.41
C ALA A 396 -16.94 -26.67 -10.26
N LEU A 397 -18.24 -26.40 -10.39
CA LEU A 397 -18.74 -25.15 -10.94
C LEU A 397 -18.91 -24.13 -9.80
N VAL A 398 -18.49 -22.89 -10.05
CA VAL A 398 -18.59 -21.79 -9.08
C VAL A 398 -19.25 -20.58 -9.70
N GLU A 399 -20.01 -19.85 -8.89
CA GLU A 399 -20.62 -18.57 -9.27
C GLU A 399 -19.73 -17.38 -8.82
N PRO A 400 -19.79 -16.23 -9.51
CA PRO A 400 -19.11 -15.03 -9.05
C PRO A 400 -19.51 -14.68 -7.61
N GLY A 401 -18.52 -14.45 -6.74
CA GLY A 401 -18.74 -14.14 -5.33
C GLY A 401 -18.90 -15.36 -4.42
N GLN A 402 -18.93 -16.59 -4.96
CA GLN A 402 -18.90 -17.79 -4.12
C GLN A 402 -17.57 -17.88 -3.37
N ALA A 403 -17.61 -18.20 -2.07
CA ALA A 403 -16.41 -18.43 -1.27
C ALA A 403 -15.68 -19.69 -1.76
N ILE A 404 -14.40 -19.54 -2.14
CA ILE A 404 -13.55 -20.62 -2.66
C ILE A 404 -12.40 -20.99 -1.72
N ALA A 405 -12.04 -20.09 -0.79
CA ALA A 405 -11.15 -20.41 0.31
C ALA A 405 -11.60 -19.64 1.57
N ARG A 406 -11.51 -20.31 2.73
CA ARG A 406 -11.94 -19.76 4.02
C ARG A 406 -10.81 -19.72 5.03
N MET A 407 -10.86 -18.71 5.90
CA MET A 407 -10.02 -18.69 7.09
C MET A 407 -10.57 -19.60 8.18
N LYS A 408 -9.68 -20.22 8.93
CA LYS A 408 -10.07 -20.93 10.16
C LYS A 408 -10.49 -19.90 11.21
N GLU A 409 -11.41 -20.31 12.09
CA GLU A 409 -11.87 -19.46 13.16
C GLU A 409 -10.71 -19.01 14.06
N GLY A 410 -10.66 -17.71 14.37
CA GLY A 410 -9.60 -17.09 15.18
C GLY A 410 -8.30 -16.77 14.43
N GLU A 411 -8.12 -17.24 13.19
CA GLU A 411 -6.93 -16.88 12.41
C GLU A 411 -7.01 -15.46 11.83
N LEU A 412 -5.86 -14.79 11.76
CA LEU A 412 -5.76 -13.48 11.13
C LEU A 412 -5.86 -13.64 9.61
N GLY A 413 -6.95 -13.14 9.01
CA GLY A 413 -7.14 -13.15 7.56
C GLY A 413 -8.54 -12.72 7.13
N ALA A 414 -8.88 -13.02 5.87
CA ALA A 414 -10.24 -12.85 5.34
C ALA A 414 -10.50 -13.82 4.17
N ASP A 415 -11.75 -14.24 4.00
CA ASP A 415 -12.13 -15.25 3.00
C ASP A 415 -11.85 -14.79 1.55
N VAL A 416 -11.62 -15.76 0.66
CA VAL A 416 -11.36 -15.54 -0.76
C VAL A 416 -12.53 -16.07 -1.57
N HIS A 417 -12.93 -15.30 -2.59
CA HIS A 417 -14.12 -15.54 -3.39
C HIS A 417 -13.76 -15.69 -4.87
N ALA A 418 -14.57 -16.44 -5.60
CA ALA A 418 -14.50 -16.53 -7.05
C ALA A 418 -14.76 -15.15 -7.66
N SER A 419 -13.82 -14.66 -8.47
CA SER A 419 -13.94 -13.37 -9.14
C SER A 419 -14.74 -13.44 -10.45
N ILE A 420 -14.84 -14.64 -11.03
CA ILE A 420 -15.64 -14.98 -12.20
C ILE A 420 -16.43 -16.26 -11.91
N GLY A 421 -17.49 -16.50 -12.68
CA GLY A 421 -18.17 -17.79 -12.70
C GLY A 421 -17.47 -18.72 -13.68
N GLY A 422 -17.52 -20.03 -13.43
CA GLY A 422 -16.85 -20.99 -14.29
C GLY A 422 -16.55 -22.33 -13.61
N ARG A 423 -15.70 -23.13 -14.24
CA ARG A 423 -15.20 -24.40 -13.70
C ARG A 423 -13.86 -24.20 -13.00
N VAL A 424 -13.72 -24.77 -11.81
CA VAL A 424 -12.45 -24.86 -11.10
C VAL A 424 -11.57 -25.89 -11.82
N THR A 425 -10.46 -25.44 -12.40
CA THR A 425 -9.57 -26.32 -13.19
C THR A 425 -8.40 -26.85 -12.38
N ARG A 426 -8.02 -26.16 -11.30
CA ARG A 426 -6.93 -26.57 -10.41
C ARG A 426 -7.12 -26.03 -9.00
N VAL A 427 -6.85 -26.86 -7.99
CA VAL A 427 -6.85 -26.47 -6.58
C VAL A 427 -5.51 -26.82 -5.95
N GLY A 428 -4.77 -25.80 -5.54
CA GLY A 428 -3.55 -25.92 -4.77
C GLY A 428 -3.66 -25.24 -3.39
N PRO A 429 -2.67 -25.46 -2.49
CA PRO A 429 -2.65 -24.81 -1.19
C PRO A 429 -2.51 -23.28 -1.29
N ASP A 430 -1.81 -22.79 -2.33
CA ASP A 430 -1.49 -21.37 -2.50
C ASP A 430 -2.32 -20.67 -3.60
N GLU A 431 -2.95 -21.43 -4.49
CA GLU A 431 -3.66 -20.89 -5.65
C GLU A 431 -4.84 -21.77 -6.10
N ILE A 432 -5.87 -21.13 -6.63
CA ILE A 432 -7.06 -21.76 -7.23
C ILE A 432 -7.25 -21.18 -8.63
N TRP A 433 -7.48 -22.05 -9.63
CA TRP A 433 -7.70 -21.65 -11.02
C TRP A 433 -9.17 -21.85 -11.41
N ILE A 434 -9.75 -20.84 -12.06
CA ILE A 434 -11.14 -20.86 -12.54
C ILE A 434 -11.14 -20.45 -14.02
N GLU A 435 -11.85 -21.19 -14.86
CA GLU A 435 -12.08 -20.91 -16.27
C GLU A 435 -13.57 -20.73 -16.56
N ALA A 436 -13.93 -19.67 -17.28
CA ALA A 436 -15.31 -19.24 -17.56
C ALA A 436 -16.09 -20.20 -18.46
#